data_AF-A0A914PHI8-F1
#
_entry.id   AF-A0A914PHI8-F1
#
_cell.length_a   1.000
_cell.length_b   1.000
_cell.length_c   1.000
_cell.angle_alpha   90.00
_cell.angle_beta   90.00
_cell.angle_gamma   90.00
#
_symmetry.space_group_name_H-M   'P 1'
#
loop_
_entity.id
_entity.type
_entity.pdbx_description
1 polymer ?
#
loop_
_entity_poly.entity_id
_entity_poly.type
_entity_poly.pdbx_seq_one_letter_code
_entity_poly.pdbx_strand_id
1 'polypeptide(L)'
;MFIPEQSFDALIKMQMERFKEPMLNCVDRVSEELIRMIQNCGDKVQQEMKRFPLLFDHIHKIVSTMIITKTEETADFVKQLLDNELAFINTRHPEFIKSAELLKALGEDPDHALQQLRKGSGDAKSKLTNYRGNLTSHEKRDYLIIERLIDQYFHIAQNSIKDRVPKAIMNCLVNYIFEHLHSELMAGLYDQTDVDKLLAETEDLARLRKETEDMLKALNKANTFLSEIRSIKV
;
A
#
# COMPACT_ATOMS: atom_id res chain seq x y z
N MET A 1 2.12 43.97 4.69
CA MET A 1 2.76 42.79 4.06
C MET A 1 1.80 42.30 2.98
N PHE A 2 2.05 42.66 1.72
CA PHE A 2 1.24 42.21 0.58
C PHE A 2 2.01 41.10 -0.14
N ILE A 3 1.94 39.89 0.39
CA ILE A 3 2.22 38.71 -0.41
C ILE A 3 0.94 38.48 -1.23
N PRO A 4 0.98 38.48 -2.57
CA PRO A 4 -0.20 38.10 -3.34
C PRO A 4 -0.57 36.67 -2.94
N GLU A 5 -1.71 36.51 -2.28
CA GLU A 5 -2.22 35.23 -1.78
C GLU A 5 -2.23 34.16 -2.89
N GLN A 6 -2.44 34.60 -4.14
CA GLN A 6 -2.37 33.80 -5.36
C GLN A 6 -0.98 33.18 -5.62
N SER A 7 0.11 33.90 -5.34
CA SER A 7 1.47 33.37 -5.54
C SER A 7 1.82 32.32 -4.49
N PHE A 8 1.38 32.51 -3.25
CA PHE A 8 1.54 31.51 -2.19
C PHE A 8 0.74 30.24 -2.51
N ASP A 9 -0.52 30.42 -2.92
CA ASP A 9 -1.41 29.31 -3.29
C ASP A 9 -0.87 28.49 -4.47
N ALA A 10 -0.43 29.16 -5.54
CA ALA A 10 0.17 28.49 -6.69
C ALA A 10 1.43 27.67 -6.33
N LEU A 11 2.31 28.21 -5.49
CA LEU A 11 3.54 27.53 -5.08
C LEU A 11 3.27 26.30 -4.23
N ILE A 12 2.30 26.38 -3.31
CA ILE A 12 1.90 25.23 -2.50
C ILE A 12 1.26 24.14 -3.35
N LYS A 13 0.31 24.50 -4.22
CA LYS A 13 -0.35 23.54 -5.13
C LYS A 13 0.67 22.79 -5.98
N MET A 14 1.65 23.52 -6.53
CA MET A 14 2.72 22.93 -7.33
C MET A 14 3.57 21.94 -6.53
N GLN A 15 3.85 22.21 -5.26
CA GLN A 15 4.59 21.27 -4.40
C GLN A 15 3.73 20.07 -3.99
N MET A 16 2.43 20.26 -3.75
CA MET A 16 1.51 19.21 -3.33
C MET A 16 1.20 18.21 -4.43
N GLU A 17 1.17 18.63 -5.70
CA GLU A 17 1.05 17.73 -6.86
C GLU A 17 2.14 16.64 -6.89
N ARG A 18 3.31 16.91 -6.31
CA ARG A 18 4.41 15.93 -6.21
C ARG A 18 4.07 14.75 -5.28
N PHE A 19 3.01 14.84 -4.47
CA PHE A 19 2.55 13.72 -3.64
C PHE A 19 1.73 12.69 -4.43
N LYS A 20 1.23 13.02 -5.62
CA LYS A 20 0.37 12.14 -6.40
C LYS A 20 1.01 10.78 -6.68
N GLU A 21 2.23 10.79 -7.22
CA GLU A 21 2.98 9.58 -7.53
C GLU A 21 3.33 8.74 -6.28
N PRO A 22 3.94 9.28 -5.20
CA PRO A 22 4.25 8.46 -4.03
C PRO A 22 3.01 7.93 -3.29
N MET A 23 1.88 8.62 -3.35
CA MET A 23 0.62 8.13 -2.79
C MET A 23 0.10 6.91 -3.57
N LEU A 24 0.12 6.96 -4.90
CA LEU A 24 -0.29 5.85 -5.76
C LEU A 24 0.66 4.65 -5.63
N ASN A 25 1.98 4.89 -5.63
CA ASN A 25 2.97 3.83 -5.39
C ASN A 25 2.77 3.12 -4.04
N CYS A 26 2.22 3.81 -3.03
CA CYS A 26 1.89 3.19 -1.75
C CYS A 26 0.72 2.21 -1.88
N VAL A 27 -0.32 2.57 -2.65
CA VAL A 27 -1.45 1.69 -2.97
C VAL A 27 -0.96 0.45 -3.74
N ASP A 28 -0.14 0.67 -4.77
CA ASP A 28 0.39 -0.41 -5.61
C ASP A 28 1.24 -1.39 -4.80
N ARG A 29 2.13 -0.90 -3.92
CA ARG A 29 2.94 -1.75 -3.04
C ARG A 29 2.11 -2.61 -2.10
N VAL A 30 1.00 -2.08 -1.57
CA VAL A 30 0.10 -2.87 -0.73
C VAL A 30 -0.62 -3.93 -1.57
N SER A 31 -1.07 -3.58 -2.78
CA SER A 31 -1.67 -4.54 -3.72
C SER A 31 -0.71 -5.68 -4.07
N GLU A 32 0.55 -5.36 -4.39
CA GLU A 32 1.60 -6.35 -4.65
C GLU A 32 1.82 -7.30 -3.46
N GLU A 33 1.82 -6.75 -2.25
CA GLU A 33 1.99 -7.55 -1.03
C GLU A 33 0.80 -8.49 -0.80
N LEU A 34 -0.43 -8.01 -1.01
CA LEU A 34 -1.64 -8.83 -0.88
C LEU A 34 -1.64 -9.98 -1.89
N ILE A 35 -1.25 -9.72 -3.14
CA ILE A 35 -1.09 -10.76 -4.16
C ILE A 35 0.00 -11.77 -3.77
N ARG A 36 1.13 -11.30 -3.23
CA ARG A 36 2.22 -12.17 -2.76
C ARG A 36 1.78 -13.07 -1.60
N MET A 37 0.98 -12.55 -0.67
CA MET A 37 0.43 -13.35 0.44
C MET A 37 -0.43 -14.50 -0.06
N ILE A 38 -1.18 -14.30 -1.14
CA ILE A 38 -2.03 -15.34 -1.74
C ILE A 38 -1.17 -16.43 -2.39
N GLN A 39 -0.09 -16.06 -3.09
CA GLN A 39 0.86 -17.01 -3.69
C GLN A 39 1.56 -17.89 -2.64
N ASN A 40 1.72 -17.37 -1.44
CA ASN A 40 2.41 -18.04 -0.33
C ASN A 40 1.46 -18.44 0.81
N CYS A 41 0.21 -18.77 0.50
CA CYS A 41 -0.75 -19.30 1.47
C CYS A 41 -0.27 -20.64 2.03
N GLY A 42 0.55 -20.63 3.10
CA GLY A 42 0.91 -21.72 4.03
C GLY A 42 1.18 -23.14 3.46
N ASP A 43 2.20 -23.83 4.00
CA ASP A 43 2.61 -25.16 3.52
C ASP A 43 1.46 -26.17 3.38
N LYS A 44 0.48 -26.15 4.30
CA LYS A 44 -0.67 -27.07 4.26
C LYS A 44 -1.59 -26.81 3.07
N VAL A 45 -1.93 -25.56 2.81
CA VAL A 45 -2.81 -25.20 1.68
C VAL A 45 -2.08 -25.47 0.37
N GLN A 46 -0.80 -25.14 0.28
CA GLN A 46 0.01 -25.46 -0.90
C GLN A 46 0.10 -26.97 -1.16
N GLN A 47 0.18 -27.82 -0.12
CA GLN A 47 0.20 -29.27 -0.30
C GLN A 47 -1.13 -29.81 -0.85
N GLU A 48 -2.27 -29.38 -0.29
CA GLU A 48 -3.59 -29.79 -0.79
C GLU A 48 -3.86 -29.25 -2.21
N MET A 49 -3.42 -28.03 -2.49
CA MET A 49 -3.62 -27.39 -3.79
C MET A 49 -2.73 -27.95 -4.90
N LYS A 50 -1.59 -28.59 -4.58
CA LYS A 50 -0.81 -29.40 -5.55
C LYS A 50 -1.62 -30.56 -6.13
N ARG A 51 -2.62 -31.05 -5.40
CA ARG A 51 -3.51 -32.11 -5.86
C ARG A 51 -4.51 -31.59 -6.88
N PHE A 52 -5.01 -30.37 -6.68
CA PHE A 52 -6.03 -29.74 -7.51
C PHE A 52 -5.51 -28.43 -8.12
N PRO A 53 -4.59 -28.49 -9.09
CA PRO A 53 -3.95 -27.29 -9.65
C PRO A 53 -4.94 -26.37 -10.35
N LEU A 54 -5.97 -26.91 -11.01
CA LEU A 54 -7.01 -26.12 -11.68
C LEU A 54 -7.87 -25.33 -10.70
N LEU A 55 -8.24 -25.94 -9.56
CA LEU A 55 -8.91 -25.24 -8.47
C LEU A 55 -8.04 -24.10 -7.95
N PHE A 56 -6.76 -24.37 -7.74
CA PHE A 56 -5.81 -23.38 -7.23
C PHE A 56 -5.70 -22.18 -8.17
N ASP A 57 -5.47 -22.41 -9.47
CA ASP A 57 -5.40 -21.34 -10.48
C ASP A 57 -6.68 -20.51 -10.52
N HIS A 58 -7.84 -21.16 -10.39
CA HIS A 58 -9.13 -20.47 -10.39
C HIS A 58 -9.35 -19.64 -9.12
N ILE A 59 -9.00 -20.16 -7.94
CA ILE A 59 -8.98 -19.40 -6.68
C ILE A 59 -8.07 -18.19 -6.83
N HIS A 60 -6.83 -18.39 -7.30
CA HIS A 60 -5.87 -17.32 -7.52
C HIS A 60 -6.42 -16.23 -8.43
N LYS A 61 -7.09 -16.64 -9.52
CA LYS A 61 -7.71 -15.72 -10.47
C LYS A 61 -8.81 -14.89 -9.83
N ILE A 62 -9.73 -15.52 -9.09
CA ILE A 62 -10.84 -14.81 -8.41
C ILE A 62 -10.27 -13.78 -7.44
N VAL A 63 -9.39 -14.19 -6.54
CA VAL A 63 -8.86 -13.29 -5.50
C VAL A 63 -7.99 -12.18 -6.12
N SER A 64 -7.15 -12.50 -7.10
CA SER A 64 -6.33 -11.49 -7.78
C SER A 64 -7.20 -10.46 -8.50
N THR A 65 -8.30 -10.89 -9.13
CA THR A 65 -9.25 -9.98 -9.80
C THR A 65 -9.93 -9.06 -8.79
N MET A 66 -10.36 -9.59 -7.64
CA MET A 66 -10.94 -8.80 -6.55
C MET A 66 -9.95 -7.75 -6.02
N ILE A 67 -8.68 -8.14 -5.79
CA ILE A 67 -7.63 -7.21 -5.33
C ILE A 67 -7.41 -6.11 -6.36
N ILE A 68 -7.17 -6.45 -7.63
CA ILE A 68 -6.86 -5.47 -8.67
C ILE A 68 -8.00 -4.47 -8.84
N THR A 69 -9.24 -4.96 -8.87
CA THR A 69 -10.43 -4.09 -8.99
C THR A 69 -10.50 -3.10 -7.81
N LYS A 70 -10.27 -3.58 -6.59
CA LYS A 70 -10.28 -2.70 -5.40
C LYS A 70 -9.07 -1.80 -5.28
N THR A 71 -7.93 -2.19 -5.84
CA THR A 71 -6.75 -1.34 -5.95
C THR A 71 -7.04 -0.13 -6.82
N GLU A 72 -7.70 -0.30 -7.96
CA GLU A 72 -8.11 0.81 -8.85
C GLU A 72 -9.08 1.77 -8.15
N GLU A 73 -10.12 1.24 -7.50
CA GLU A 73 -11.08 2.07 -6.73
C GLU A 73 -10.39 2.82 -5.58
N THR A 74 -9.45 2.18 -4.88
CA THR A 74 -8.69 2.79 -3.78
C THR A 74 -7.73 3.86 -4.31
N ALA A 75 -7.07 3.63 -5.44
CA ALA A 75 -6.21 4.60 -6.09
C ALA A 75 -6.99 5.87 -6.46
N ASP A 76 -8.20 5.73 -6.98
CA ASP A 76 -9.07 6.87 -7.30
C ASP A 76 -9.54 7.62 -6.06
N PHE A 77 -9.91 6.91 -4.99
CA PHE A 77 -10.24 7.55 -3.72
C PHE A 77 -9.03 8.34 -3.14
N VAL A 78 -7.82 7.78 -3.23
CA VAL A 78 -6.59 8.44 -2.77
C VAL A 78 -6.27 9.67 -3.63
N LYS A 79 -6.52 9.65 -4.95
CA LYS A 79 -6.41 10.85 -5.81
C LYS A 79 -7.40 11.93 -5.36
N GLN A 80 -8.65 11.56 -5.10
CA GLN A 80 -9.67 12.49 -4.60
C GLN A 80 -9.28 13.11 -3.26
N LEU A 81 -8.63 12.36 -2.36
CA LEU A 81 -8.11 12.92 -1.10
C LEU A 81 -7.07 14.02 -1.37
N LEU A 82 -6.19 13.85 -2.37
CA LEU A 82 -5.23 14.88 -2.75
C LEU A 82 -5.92 16.08 -3.42
N ASP A 83 -6.87 15.83 -4.32
CA ASP A 83 -7.61 16.90 -5.00
C ASP A 83 -8.37 17.79 -4.00
N ASN A 84 -8.92 17.20 -2.93
CA ASN A 84 -9.55 17.93 -1.83
C ASN A 84 -8.56 18.83 -1.07
N GLU A 85 -7.33 18.36 -0.85
CA GLU A 85 -6.27 19.14 -0.18
C GLU A 85 -5.71 20.24 -1.11
N LEU A 86 -5.75 20.04 -2.42
CA LEU A 86 -5.39 21.05 -3.43
C LEU A 86 -6.50 22.10 -3.62
N ALA A 87 -7.76 21.74 -3.42
CA ALA A 87 -8.90 22.63 -3.64
C ALA A 87 -8.90 23.82 -2.66
N PHE A 88 -8.40 23.64 -1.44
CA PHE A 88 -8.39 24.68 -0.41
C PHE A 88 -7.14 24.64 0.46
N ILE A 89 -6.43 25.77 0.50
CA ILE A 89 -5.30 25.96 1.42
C ILE A 89 -5.80 26.53 2.75
N ASN A 90 -5.67 25.74 3.81
CA ASN A 90 -6.12 26.15 5.14
C ASN A 90 -5.07 26.98 5.89
N THR A 91 -5.02 28.28 5.61
CA THR A 91 -4.17 29.25 6.33
C THR A 91 -4.63 29.52 7.78
N ARG A 92 -5.76 28.95 8.21
CA ARG A 92 -6.26 29.05 9.59
C ARG A 92 -5.86 27.86 10.46
N HIS A 93 -5.03 26.96 9.95
CA HIS A 93 -4.57 25.80 10.69
C HIS A 93 -3.78 26.24 11.95
N PRO A 94 -4.05 25.69 13.15
CA PRO A 94 -3.40 26.14 14.39
C PRO A 94 -1.87 26.12 14.35
N GLU A 95 -1.27 25.07 13.79
CA GLU A 95 0.19 24.96 13.63
C GLU A 95 0.75 25.96 12.61
N PHE A 96 -0.06 26.35 11.60
CA PHE A 96 0.34 27.33 10.60
C PHE A 96 0.29 28.75 11.19
N ILE A 97 -0.79 29.09 11.92
CA ILE A 97 -0.95 30.38 12.59
C ILE A 97 0.16 30.61 13.61
N LYS A 98 0.39 29.67 14.53
CA LYS A 98 1.44 29.78 15.56
C LYS A 98 2.80 30.07 14.94
N SER A 99 3.08 29.40 13.83
CA SER A 99 4.36 29.53 13.17
C SER A 99 4.48 30.82 12.36
N ALA A 100 3.41 31.27 11.72
CA ALA A 100 3.33 32.58 11.07
C ALA A 100 3.51 33.72 12.09
N GLU A 101 2.92 33.61 13.27
CA GLU A 101 3.09 34.55 14.38
C GLU A 101 4.53 34.55 14.91
N LEU A 102 5.13 33.37 15.08
CA LEU A 102 6.53 33.24 15.49
C LEU A 102 7.49 33.86 14.46
N LEU A 103 7.24 33.64 13.17
CA LEU A 103 8.03 34.22 12.08
C LEU A 103 7.92 35.74 12.03
N LYS A 104 6.74 36.28 12.35
CA LYS A 104 6.50 37.72 12.44
C LYS A 104 7.21 38.33 13.66
N ALA A 105 7.20 37.65 14.80
CA ALA A 105 7.91 38.06 16.01
C ALA A 105 9.45 37.99 15.85
N LEU A 106 9.95 37.01 15.10
CA LEU A 106 11.38 36.87 14.77
C LEU A 106 11.85 37.83 13.65
N GLY A 107 10.92 38.49 12.95
CA GLY A 107 11.21 39.43 11.87
C GLY A 107 11.85 40.76 12.29
N GLU A 108 12.02 40.98 13.60
CA GLU A 108 12.69 42.16 14.16
C GLU A 108 14.22 42.02 14.17
N ASP A 109 14.81 40.80 14.19
CA ASP A 109 16.26 40.61 14.18
C ASP A 109 16.73 39.29 13.50
N PRO A 110 17.06 39.31 12.18
CA PRO A 110 17.26 38.09 11.38
C PRO A 110 18.55 37.30 11.68
N ASP A 111 19.57 37.91 12.27
CA ASP A 111 20.86 37.24 12.52
C ASP A 111 20.78 36.18 13.62
N HIS A 112 19.90 36.37 14.61
CA HIS A 112 19.74 35.43 15.72
C HIS A 112 18.92 34.18 15.33
N ALA A 113 17.95 34.33 14.42
CA ALA A 113 17.10 33.23 13.93
C ALA A 113 17.84 32.31 12.93
N LEU A 114 18.78 32.85 12.15
CA LEU A 114 19.64 32.09 11.24
C LEU A 114 20.65 31.21 11.99
N GLN A 115 21.03 31.58 13.22
CA GLN A 115 21.98 30.82 14.02
C GLN A 115 21.34 29.61 14.75
N GLN A 116 20.06 29.70 15.10
CA GLN A 116 19.36 28.63 15.81
C GLN A 116 18.84 27.51 14.89
N LEU A 117 18.54 27.81 13.62
CA LEU A 117 18.01 26.83 12.65
C LEU A 117 19.09 26.11 11.81
N ARG A 118 20.35 26.55 11.89
CA ARG A 118 21.47 26.03 11.08
C ARG A 118 22.14 24.78 11.68
N LYS A 119 21.62 24.22 12.78
CA LYS A 119 22.16 23.00 13.42
C LYS A 119 21.72 21.68 12.78
N GLY A 120 20.95 21.70 11.68
CA GLY A 120 20.56 20.48 10.98
C GLY A 120 20.57 20.65 9.47
N SER A 121 21.27 19.74 8.80
CA SER A 121 21.28 19.50 7.35
C SER A 121 22.10 20.45 6.48
N GLY A 122 23.30 19.96 6.14
CA GLY A 122 24.09 20.42 5.01
C GLY A 122 23.52 19.94 3.67
N ASP A 123 24.04 20.61 2.64
CA ASP A 123 24.18 20.13 1.26
C ASP A 123 22.93 20.04 0.37
N ALA A 124 22.44 21.20 -0.10
CA ALA A 124 21.84 21.39 -1.43
C ALA A 124 21.62 22.88 -1.78
N LYS A 125 22.68 23.72 -1.87
CA LYS A 125 22.53 25.16 -2.17
C LYS A 125 23.51 25.72 -3.23
N SER A 126 23.65 25.06 -4.37
CA SER A 126 24.54 25.55 -5.46
C SER A 126 23.85 26.04 -6.74
N LYS A 127 22.51 26.14 -6.82
CA LYS A 127 21.83 26.60 -8.06
C LYS A 127 20.91 27.83 -7.96
N LEU A 128 20.95 28.62 -6.89
CA LEU A 128 20.10 29.82 -6.72
C LEU A 128 20.88 31.15 -6.54
N THR A 129 22.18 31.16 -6.79
CA THR A 129 23.03 32.33 -6.48
C THR A 129 22.90 33.50 -7.46
N ASN A 130 22.24 33.36 -8.61
CA ASN A 130 22.19 34.41 -9.63
C ASN A 130 21.09 35.48 -9.46
N TYR A 131 20.13 35.32 -8.53
CA TYR A 131 19.07 36.32 -8.29
C TYR A 131 19.24 37.13 -6.99
N ARG A 132 20.31 36.88 -6.21
CA ARG A 132 20.53 37.51 -4.89
C ARG A 132 21.04 38.96 -4.94
N GLY A 133 21.41 39.46 -6.13
CA GLY A 133 22.20 40.68 -6.29
C GLY A 133 21.46 42.01 -6.09
N ASN A 134 20.15 42.09 -6.35
CA ASN A 134 19.45 43.39 -6.48
C ASN A 134 18.23 43.58 -5.57
N LEU A 135 18.07 42.78 -4.51
CA LEU A 135 16.93 42.89 -3.59
C LEU A 135 17.28 43.79 -2.40
N THR A 136 16.38 44.72 -2.09
CA THR A 136 16.44 45.54 -0.87
C THR A 136 16.40 44.65 0.39
N SER A 137 16.91 45.16 1.52
CA SER A 137 16.87 44.42 2.80
C SER A 137 15.45 44.02 3.21
N HIS A 138 14.45 44.79 2.78
CA HIS A 138 13.03 44.51 2.98
C HIS A 138 12.56 43.33 2.12
N GLU A 139 12.84 43.33 0.82
CA GLU A 139 12.45 42.23 -0.07
C GLU A 139 13.13 40.90 0.28
N LYS A 140 14.38 40.94 0.76
CA LYS A 140 15.07 39.76 1.29
C LYS A 140 14.36 39.17 2.51
N ARG A 141 13.81 40.02 3.38
CA ARG A 141 13.06 39.60 4.57
C ARG A 141 11.71 38.99 4.18
N ASP A 142 10.97 39.65 3.29
CA ASP A 142 9.68 39.14 2.80
C ASP A 142 9.84 37.79 2.09
N TYR A 143 10.87 37.65 1.26
CA TYR A 143 11.22 36.38 0.62
C TYR A 143 11.43 35.25 1.63
N LEU A 144 12.23 35.49 2.68
CA LEU A 144 12.52 34.47 3.70
C LEU A 144 11.28 34.05 4.49
N ILE A 145 10.37 34.99 4.75
CA ILE A 145 9.12 34.67 5.43
C ILE A 145 8.23 33.81 4.54
N ILE A 146 8.10 34.15 3.25
CA ILE A 146 7.34 33.36 2.27
C ILE A 146 7.91 31.94 2.16
N GLU A 147 9.24 31.80 2.01
CA GLU A 147 9.92 30.51 1.92
C GLU A 147 9.55 29.62 3.13
N ARG A 148 9.61 30.18 4.34
CA ARG A 148 9.28 29.43 5.56
C ARG A 148 7.80 29.11 5.70
N LEU A 149 6.89 30.01 5.31
CA LEU A 149 5.46 29.73 5.32
C LEU A 149 5.10 28.60 4.36
N ILE A 150 5.76 28.56 3.19
CA ILE A 150 5.58 27.49 2.20
C ILE A 150 6.01 26.16 2.80
N ASP A 151 7.20 26.10 3.38
CA ASP A 151 7.74 24.88 4.00
C ASP A 151 6.84 24.36 5.13
N GLN A 152 6.28 25.26 5.94
CA GLN A 152 5.42 24.87 7.05
C GLN A 152 4.06 24.36 6.61
N TYR A 153 3.42 25.02 5.63
CA TYR A 153 2.18 24.51 5.09
C TYR A 153 2.40 23.16 4.41
N PHE A 154 3.50 23.01 3.65
CA PHE A 154 3.87 21.75 3.04
C PHE A 154 4.05 20.64 4.08
N HIS A 155 4.70 20.92 5.21
CA HIS A 155 4.87 19.94 6.29
C HIS A 155 3.54 19.53 6.95
N ILE A 156 2.60 20.47 7.12
CA ILE A 156 1.25 20.18 7.64
C ILE A 156 0.50 19.26 6.66
N ALA A 157 0.48 19.62 5.37
CA ALA A 157 -0.14 18.81 4.33
C ALA A 157 0.49 17.41 4.25
N GLN A 158 1.82 17.32 4.33
CA GLN A 158 2.54 16.05 4.34
C GLN A 158 2.12 15.16 5.51
N ASN A 159 1.96 15.72 6.71
CA ASN A 159 1.52 14.95 7.89
C ASN A 159 0.06 14.50 7.77
N SER A 160 -0.81 15.35 7.20
CA SER A 160 -2.20 14.98 6.89
C SER A 160 -2.24 13.79 5.93
N ILE A 161 -1.47 13.85 4.83
CA ILE A 161 -1.38 12.78 3.83
C ILE A 161 -0.84 11.48 4.44
N LYS A 162 0.24 11.57 5.24
CA LYS A 162 0.84 10.39 5.93
C LYS A 162 -0.13 9.67 6.85
N ASP A 163 -1.10 10.37 7.44
CA ASP A 163 -2.12 9.77 8.30
C ASP A 163 -3.32 9.24 7.49
N ARG A 164 -3.80 10.01 6.52
CA ARG A 164 -5.03 9.70 5.77
C ARG A 164 -4.85 8.58 4.75
N VAL A 165 -3.71 8.53 4.04
CA VAL A 165 -3.49 7.55 2.96
C VAL A 165 -3.45 6.10 3.50
N PRO A 166 -2.69 5.77 4.55
CA PRO A 166 -2.72 4.41 5.11
C PRO A 166 -4.12 4.02 5.62
N LYS A 167 -4.87 4.96 6.20
CA LYS A 167 -6.25 4.72 6.65
C LYS A 167 -7.19 4.44 5.48
N ALA A 168 -7.05 5.18 4.39
CA ALA A 168 -7.80 4.96 3.16
C ALA A 168 -7.50 3.57 2.58
N ILE A 169 -6.23 3.20 2.46
CA ILE A 169 -5.82 1.88 1.96
C ILE A 169 -6.34 0.77 2.87
N MET A 170 -6.20 0.92 4.20
CA MET A 170 -6.67 -0.09 5.14
C MET A 170 -8.18 -0.30 5.01
N ASN A 171 -8.96 0.78 4.97
CA ASN A 171 -10.41 0.70 4.92
C ASN A 171 -10.94 0.20 3.57
N CYS A 172 -10.45 0.78 2.47
CA CYS A 172 -10.99 0.55 1.13
C CYS A 172 -10.45 -0.73 0.47
N LEU A 173 -9.20 -1.10 0.76
CA LEU A 173 -8.55 -2.26 0.14
C LEU A 173 -8.48 -3.43 1.13
N VAL A 174 -7.70 -3.30 2.20
CA VAL A 174 -7.35 -4.44 3.07
C VAL A 174 -8.56 -5.00 3.80
N ASN A 175 -9.33 -4.16 4.48
CA ASN A 175 -10.51 -4.57 5.23
C ASN A 175 -11.60 -5.10 4.30
N TYR A 176 -11.81 -4.43 3.16
CA TYR A 176 -12.77 -4.90 2.16
C TYR A 176 -12.43 -6.31 1.69
N ILE A 177 -11.17 -6.55 1.29
CA ILE A 177 -10.72 -7.88 0.85
C ILE A 177 -10.94 -8.89 1.96
N PHE A 178 -10.54 -8.58 3.19
CA PHE A 178 -10.69 -9.48 4.33
C PHE A 178 -12.16 -9.86 4.61
N GLU A 179 -13.07 -8.90 4.54
CA GLU A 179 -14.51 -9.10 4.82
C GLU A 179 -15.23 -9.84 3.69
N HIS A 180 -14.83 -9.62 2.44
CA HIS A 180 -15.54 -10.13 1.26
C HIS A 180 -14.90 -11.37 0.62
N LEU A 181 -13.66 -11.71 0.95
CA LEU A 181 -12.92 -12.83 0.34
C LEU A 181 -13.71 -14.13 0.31
N HIS A 182 -14.32 -14.51 1.44
CA HIS A 182 -15.07 -15.76 1.51
C HIS A 182 -16.30 -15.76 0.59
N SER A 183 -17.07 -14.66 0.59
CA SER A 183 -18.28 -14.54 -0.23
C SER A 183 -17.94 -14.55 -1.71
N GLU A 184 -16.87 -13.87 -2.11
CA GLU A 184 -16.40 -13.80 -3.49
C GLU A 184 -15.91 -15.16 -3.99
N LEU A 185 -15.14 -15.87 -3.16
CA LEU A 185 -14.70 -17.24 -3.45
C LEU A 185 -15.88 -18.20 -3.57
N MET A 186 -16.85 -18.13 -2.65
CA MET A 186 -18.04 -18.97 -2.70
C MET A 186 -18.83 -18.73 -3.99
N ALA A 187 -19.03 -17.47 -4.37
CA ALA A 187 -19.71 -17.11 -5.61
C ALA A 187 -18.97 -17.61 -6.86
N GLY A 188 -17.63 -17.50 -6.88
CA GLY A 188 -16.81 -17.89 -8.03
C GLY A 188 -16.50 -19.39 -8.14
N LEU A 189 -16.65 -20.16 -7.06
CA LEU A 189 -16.29 -21.59 -7.01
C LEU A 189 -17.48 -22.55 -7.07
N TYR A 190 -18.67 -22.13 -6.65
CA TYR A 190 -19.83 -23.02 -6.49
C TYR A 190 -20.75 -23.08 -7.72
N ASP A 191 -20.31 -22.60 -8.88
CA ASP A 191 -21.08 -22.79 -10.12
C ASP A 191 -21.06 -24.27 -10.53
N GLN A 192 -22.22 -24.93 -10.54
CA GLN A 192 -22.37 -26.39 -10.54
C GLN A 192 -21.82 -27.08 -11.80
N THR A 193 -21.47 -26.33 -12.84
CA THR A 193 -21.09 -26.89 -14.14
C THR A 193 -19.61 -27.24 -14.26
N ASP A 194 -18.73 -26.68 -13.43
CA ASP A 194 -17.26 -26.84 -13.58
C ASP A 194 -16.54 -27.40 -12.35
N VAL A 195 -17.26 -27.69 -11.25
CA VAL A 195 -16.65 -28.21 -10.00
C VAL A 195 -15.85 -29.50 -10.25
N ASP A 196 -16.37 -30.44 -11.03
CA ASP A 196 -15.70 -31.71 -11.32
C ASP A 196 -14.39 -31.52 -12.10
N LYS A 197 -14.32 -30.48 -12.95
CA LYS A 197 -13.10 -30.14 -13.69
C LYS A 197 -12.09 -29.45 -12.79
N LEU A 198 -12.55 -28.53 -11.93
CA LEU A 198 -11.68 -27.82 -10.98
C LEU A 198 -11.05 -28.80 -9.97
N LEU A 199 -11.79 -29.83 -9.56
CA LEU A 199 -11.34 -30.91 -8.67
C LEU A 199 -10.64 -32.06 -9.40
N ALA A 200 -10.24 -31.89 -10.66
CA ALA A 200 -9.44 -32.88 -11.36
C ALA A 200 -8.03 -32.97 -10.75
N GLU A 201 -7.65 -34.20 -10.40
CA GLU A 201 -6.33 -34.51 -9.84
C GLU A 201 -5.26 -34.57 -10.94
N THR A 202 -4.05 -34.13 -10.63
CA THR A 202 -2.89 -34.26 -11.53
C THR A 202 -2.58 -35.73 -11.85
N GLU A 203 -2.26 -36.06 -13.10
CA GLU A 203 -2.00 -37.44 -13.55
C GLU A 203 -0.94 -38.16 -12.70
N ASP A 204 0.13 -37.47 -12.30
CA ASP A 204 1.20 -38.04 -11.48
C ASP A 204 0.73 -38.45 -10.08
N LEU A 205 -0.13 -37.64 -9.47
CA LEU A 205 -0.72 -37.94 -8.15
C LEU A 205 -1.74 -39.06 -8.25
N ALA A 206 -2.56 -39.05 -9.31
CA ALA A 206 -3.49 -40.14 -9.59
C ALA A 206 -2.75 -41.48 -9.80
N ARG A 207 -1.61 -41.47 -10.51
CA ARG A 207 -0.73 -42.64 -10.70
C ARG A 207 -0.14 -43.11 -9.37
N LEU A 208 0.47 -42.21 -8.61
CA LEU A 208 1.09 -42.54 -7.32
C LEU A 208 0.06 -43.11 -6.32
N ARG A 209 -1.15 -42.53 -6.29
CA ARG A 209 -2.25 -43.04 -5.47
C ARG A 209 -2.61 -44.47 -5.86
N LYS A 210 -2.71 -44.75 -7.17
CA LYS A 210 -3.00 -46.09 -7.68
C LYS A 210 -1.89 -47.11 -7.33
N GLU A 211 -0.63 -46.74 -7.48
CA GLU A 211 0.52 -47.58 -7.10
C GLU A 211 0.53 -47.90 -5.60
N THR A 212 0.27 -46.89 -4.77
CA THR A 212 0.19 -47.05 -3.31
C THR A 212 -1.00 -47.93 -2.92
N GLU A 213 -2.13 -47.78 -3.59
CA GLU A 213 -3.32 -48.62 -3.39
C GLU A 213 -3.04 -50.10 -3.73
N ASP A 214 -2.37 -50.35 -4.86
CA ASP A 214 -2.00 -51.71 -5.29
C ASP A 214 -0.99 -52.34 -4.32
N MET A 215 0.00 -51.58 -3.84
CA MET A 215 0.93 -52.03 -2.82
C MET A 215 0.23 -52.35 -1.49
N LEU A 216 -0.71 -51.50 -1.06
CA LEU A 216 -1.49 -51.72 0.16
C LEU A 216 -2.36 -52.97 0.06
N LYS A 217 -2.99 -53.21 -1.10
CA LYS A 217 -3.73 -54.45 -1.37
C LYS A 217 -2.82 -55.68 -1.27
N ALA A 218 -1.60 -55.61 -1.83
CA ALA A 218 -0.64 -56.71 -1.75
C ALA A 218 -0.19 -56.99 -0.30
N LEU A 219 0.10 -55.94 0.47
CA LEU A 219 0.49 -56.05 1.89
C LEU A 219 -0.65 -56.62 2.74
N ASN A 220 -1.90 -56.17 2.52
CA ASN A 220 -3.05 -56.71 3.24
C ASN A 220 -3.27 -58.20 2.95
N LYS A 221 -3.13 -58.61 1.68
CA LYS A 221 -3.17 -60.05 1.31
C LYS A 221 -2.06 -60.84 2.00
N ALA A 222 -0.83 -60.31 2.04
CA ALA A 222 0.27 -60.97 2.74
C ALA A 222 -0.03 -61.11 4.26
N ASN A 223 -0.65 -60.10 4.86
CA ASN A 223 -1.01 -60.11 6.28
C ASN A 223 -2.14 -61.11 6.60
N THR A 224 -3.12 -61.27 5.69
CA THR A 224 -4.14 -62.32 5.82
C THR A 224 -3.52 -63.71 5.72
N PHE A 225 -2.62 -63.94 4.75
CA PHE A 225 -1.90 -65.22 4.64
C PHE A 225 -1.05 -65.54 5.88
N LEU A 226 -0.37 -64.55 6.46
CA LEU A 226 0.38 -64.75 7.72
C LEU A 226 -0.55 -65.10 8.88
N SER A 227 -1.73 -64.48 8.93
CA SER A 227 -2.74 -64.78 9.96
C SER A 227 -3.29 -66.20 9.83
N GLU A 228 -3.52 -66.67 8.60
CA GLU A 228 -3.92 -68.06 8.31
C GLU A 228 -2.82 -69.06 8.71
N ILE A 229 -1.55 -68.79 8.43
CA ILE A 229 -0.45 -69.67 8.87
C ILE A 229 -0.35 -69.73 10.40
N ARG A 230 -0.57 -68.60 11.07
CA ARG A 230 -0.54 -68.53 12.54
C ARG A 230 -1.67 -69.34 13.18
N SER A 231 -2.86 -69.37 12.58
CA SER A 231 -3.96 -70.20 13.09
C SER A 231 -3.78 -71.70 12.83
N ILE A 232 -2.98 -72.10 11.84
CA ILE A 232 -2.68 -73.51 11.53
C ILE A 232 -1.61 -74.11 12.48
N LYS A 233 -0.77 -73.28 13.12
CA LYS A 233 0.30 -73.73 14.03
C LYS A 233 -0.10 -73.82 15.52
N VAL A 234 -1.38 -73.72 15.84
CA VAL A 234 -1.95 -74.02 17.17
C VAL A 234 -2.66 -75.36 17.09
#